data_AF-A0A150TXA0-F1
#
_entry.id   AF-A0A150TXA0-F1
#
_cell.length_a   1.000
_cell.length_b   1.000
_cell.length_c   1.000
_cell.angle_alpha   90.00
_cell.angle_beta   90.00
_cell.angle_gamma   90.00
#
_symmetry.space_group_name_H-M   'P 1'
#
loop_
_entity.id
_entity.type
_entity.pdbx_description
1 polymer ?
#
loop_
_entity_poly.entity_id
_entity_poly.type
_entity_poly.pdbx_seq_one_letter_code
_entity_poly.pdbx_strand_id
1 'polypeptide(L)'
;MACSRLIGLAAVSLALAACGGSDTGSSPAEGAGGGGGAGAADGTGGHGGTGEGGGSGGGPAATAPGAPVLSFVMPMLGVLHVEWVPQPECDQIEAERKDPTHDYAVAFTVAGSKKAYMDSEATEDMEYTYRLRCKVGEVYSGYSNEMSGNPTDEESEP
;
A
#
# COMPACT_ATOMS: atom_id res chain seq x y z
N MET A 1 45.63 8.20 -16.86
CA MET A 1 44.84 8.60 -18.05
C MET A 1 43.86 9.67 -17.60
N ALA A 2 44.12 10.93 -17.93
CA ALA A 2 43.16 12.01 -17.70
C ALA A 2 42.28 12.13 -18.96
N CYS A 3 40.95 12.07 -18.80
CA CYS A 3 40.00 12.47 -19.82
C CYS A 3 39.05 13.48 -19.19
N SER A 4 39.36 14.75 -19.43
CA SER A 4 38.55 15.92 -19.08
C SER A 4 37.71 16.27 -20.30
N ARG A 5 36.38 16.46 -20.16
CA ARG A 5 35.62 17.53 -20.83
C ARG A 5 34.33 17.86 -20.07
N LEU A 6 34.23 19.15 -19.71
CA LEU A 6 33.02 19.91 -19.46
C LEU A 6 31.96 19.68 -20.56
N ILE A 7 30.68 19.83 -20.22
CA ILE A 7 29.66 20.71 -20.85
C ILE A 7 28.26 20.20 -20.47
N GLY A 8 27.42 21.07 -19.90
CA GLY A 8 26.01 20.76 -19.70
C GLY A 8 25.27 21.64 -18.68
N LEU A 9 25.42 22.97 -18.79
CA LEU A 9 24.56 23.92 -18.07
C LEU A 9 23.14 23.84 -18.65
N ALA A 10 22.15 23.37 -17.88
CA ALA A 10 20.74 23.53 -18.19
C ALA A 10 20.07 24.28 -17.05
N ALA A 11 19.71 25.54 -17.31
CA ALA A 11 18.89 26.37 -16.46
C ALA A 11 17.42 26.31 -16.92
N VAL A 12 16.53 26.81 -16.05
CA VAL A 12 15.13 27.21 -16.29
C VAL A 12 14.14 26.02 -16.11
N SER A 13 13.26 26.01 -15.10
CA SER A 13 12.25 27.04 -14.84
C SER A 13 11.81 27.10 -13.38
N LEU A 14 11.71 28.33 -12.88
CA LEU A 14 11.04 28.72 -11.64
C LEU A 14 9.55 28.95 -11.96
N ALA A 15 8.62 28.32 -11.24
CA ALA A 15 7.21 28.70 -11.27
C ALA A 15 6.79 29.16 -9.86
N LEU A 16 6.60 30.47 -9.72
CA LEU A 16 5.88 31.09 -8.61
C LEU A 16 4.38 30.78 -8.75
N ALA A 17 3.77 30.19 -7.73
CA ALA A 17 2.33 30.31 -7.50
C ALA A 17 2.13 31.13 -6.22
N ALA A 18 1.71 32.38 -6.42
CA ALA A 18 1.36 33.32 -5.37
C ALA A 18 -0.05 33.06 -4.82
N CYS A 19 -0.23 33.59 -3.62
CA CYS A 19 -1.36 33.52 -2.69
C CYS A 19 -2.74 33.94 -3.23
N GLY A 20 -3.77 33.42 -2.56
CA GLY A 20 -5.14 33.94 -2.62
C GLY A 20 -6.04 33.21 -1.63
N GLY A 21 -6.09 33.69 -0.38
CA GLY A 21 -7.05 33.25 0.63
C GLY A 21 -8.37 34.02 0.54
N SER A 22 -9.41 33.47 1.16
CA SER A 22 -10.54 34.24 1.72
C SER A 22 -11.25 33.39 2.76
N ASP A 23 -11.23 33.92 3.98
CA ASP A 23 -11.90 33.49 5.20
C ASP A 23 -13.42 33.34 5.06
N THR A 24 -14.00 32.36 5.75
CA THR A 24 -15.27 32.55 6.48
C THR A 24 -15.28 31.62 7.68
N GLY A 25 -15.16 32.21 8.87
CA GLY A 25 -15.24 31.50 10.14
C GLY A 25 -16.65 31.05 10.51
N SER A 26 -16.72 30.29 11.60
CA SER A 26 -17.66 30.47 12.72
C SER A 26 -17.50 29.29 13.69
N SER A 27 -17.03 29.56 14.92
CA SER A 27 -17.39 28.76 16.09
C SER A 27 -18.90 28.85 16.33
N PRO A 28 -19.56 27.82 16.88
CA PRO A 28 -19.75 27.70 18.34
C PRO A 28 -19.76 26.19 18.77
N ALA A 29 -19.95 25.72 20.00
CA ALA A 29 -20.11 26.24 21.36
C ALA A 29 -19.84 25.06 22.32
N GLU A 30 -19.44 25.38 23.55
CA GLU A 30 -19.56 24.51 24.72
C GLU A 30 -21.04 24.21 25.03
N GLY A 31 -21.31 23.03 25.58
CA GLY A 31 -22.64 22.66 26.06
C GLY A 31 -22.68 21.29 26.73
N ALA A 32 -22.22 21.23 27.99
CA ALA A 32 -22.56 20.14 28.91
C ALA A 32 -23.94 20.41 29.54
N GLY A 33 -24.80 19.40 29.63
CA GLY A 33 -26.04 19.50 30.43
C GLY A 33 -27.13 18.46 30.12
N GLY A 34 -27.09 17.36 30.87
CA GLY A 34 -28.19 16.63 31.54
C GLY A 34 -29.60 16.46 30.94
N GLY A 35 -30.16 15.26 31.15
CA GLY A 35 -31.60 15.06 31.40
C GLY A 35 -32.29 14.00 30.55
N GLY A 36 -32.75 12.92 31.21
CA GLY A 36 -33.35 11.73 30.60
C GLY A 36 -34.80 11.85 30.11
N GLY A 37 -35.31 10.73 29.59
CA GLY A 37 -36.72 10.53 29.27
C GLY A 37 -36.95 9.29 28.41
N ALA A 38 -37.53 8.24 29.00
CA ALA A 38 -38.00 7.05 28.31
C ALA A 38 -39.30 7.31 27.53
N GLY A 39 -39.55 6.56 26.46
CA GLY A 39 -40.85 6.52 25.80
C GLY A 39 -40.85 5.72 24.49
N ALA A 40 -41.50 4.55 24.53
CA ALA A 40 -41.75 3.67 23.39
C ALA A 40 -42.83 4.23 22.45
N ALA A 41 -42.77 3.87 21.16
CA ALA A 41 -43.96 3.57 20.35
C ALA A 41 -43.60 2.84 19.05
N ASP A 42 -44.30 1.73 18.83
CA ASP A 42 -44.44 0.94 17.61
C ASP A 42 -45.10 1.75 16.48
N GLY A 43 -44.72 1.50 15.23
CA GLY A 43 -45.21 2.25 14.07
C GLY A 43 -44.92 1.55 12.74
N THR A 44 -45.81 0.63 12.40
CA THR A 44 -45.93 -0.08 11.12
C THR A 44 -46.00 0.88 9.92
N GLY A 45 -45.31 0.55 8.82
CA GLY A 45 -45.40 1.27 7.55
C GLY A 45 -44.81 0.50 6.38
N GLY A 46 -45.55 -0.48 5.88
CA GLY A 46 -45.23 -1.14 4.62
C GLY A 46 -45.51 -0.22 3.43
N HIS A 47 -44.61 -0.25 2.45
CA HIS A 47 -44.91 0.13 1.07
C HIS A 47 -44.33 -0.95 0.14
N GLY A 48 -45.23 -1.72 -0.45
CA GLY A 48 -44.93 -2.57 -1.59
C GLY A 48 -44.70 -1.69 -2.81
N GLY A 49 -43.57 -1.89 -3.48
CA GLY A 49 -43.30 -1.40 -4.82
C GLY A 49 -42.82 -2.57 -5.66
N THR A 50 -43.73 -3.17 -6.41
CA THR A 50 -43.43 -4.03 -7.54
C THR A 50 -42.64 -3.24 -8.59
N GLY A 51 -41.39 -3.65 -8.81
CA GLY A 51 -40.57 -3.26 -9.95
C GLY A 51 -40.01 -4.52 -10.60
N GLU A 52 -40.52 -4.84 -11.77
CA GLU A 52 -40.07 -5.91 -12.65
C GLU A 52 -38.60 -5.72 -13.08
N GLY A 53 -37.93 -6.86 -13.29
CA GLY A 53 -37.05 -7.05 -14.44
C GLY A 53 -35.73 -6.27 -14.44
N GLY A 54 -34.71 -6.89 -13.87
CA GLY A 54 -33.32 -6.43 -14.02
C GLY A 54 -32.34 -7.54 -13.72
N GLY A 55 -32.49 -8.70 -14.37
CA GLY A 55 -31.47 -9.74 -14.38
C GLY A 55 -30.22 -9.20 -15.06
N SER A 56 -29.32 -8.59 -14.29
CA SER A 56 -27.95 -8.40 -14.74
C SER A 56 -27.22 -9.68 -14.40
N GLY A 57 -26.98 -10.50 -15.42
CA GLY A 57 -26.16 -11.70 -15.32
C GLY A 57 -24.79 -11.33 -14.78
N GLY A 58 -24.62 -11.47 -13.47
CA GLY A 58 -23.31 -11.57 -12.85
C GLY A 58 -22.72 -12.89 -13.30
N GLY A 59 -21.92 -12.86 -14.36
CA GLY A 59 -20.91 -13.91 -14.54
C GLY A 59 -20.13 -14.02 -13.22
N PRO A 60 -19.68 -15.23 -12.82
CA PRO A 60 -18.99 -15.41 -11.55
C PRO A 60 -17.86 -14.39 -11.47
N ALA A 61 -17.93 -13.51 -10.46
CA ALA A 61 -16.82 -12.62 -10.15
C ALA A 61 -15.61 -13.52 -9.89
N ALA A 62 -14.53 -13.32 -10.64
CA ALA A 62 -13.31 -14.06 -10.43
C ALA A 62 -12.89 -13.85 -8.96
N THR A 63 -12.87 -14.93 -8.18
CA THR A 63 -12.43 -14.86 -6.79
C THR A 63 -10.97 -14.41 -6.79
N ALA A 64 -10.67 -13.33 -6.06
CA ALA A 64 -9.31 -12.84 -5.91
C ALA A 64 -8.41 -13.94 -5.31
N PRO A 65 -7.16 -14.05 -5.76
CA PRO A 65 -6.23 -15.05 -5.22
C PRO A 65 -5.90 -14.75 -3.75
N GLY A 66 -5.33 -15.76 -3.07
CA GLY A 66 -4.79 -15.60 -1.72
C GLY A 66 -3.68 -14.55 -1.70
N ALA A 67 -3.61 -13.79 -0.60
CA ALA A 67 -2.49 -12.88 -0.38
C ALA A 67 -1.26 -13.67 0.08
N PRO A 68 -0.05 -13.33 -0.40
CA PRO A 68 1.19 -13.88 0.12
C PRO A 68 1.34 -13.57 1.62
N VAL A 69 2.23 -14.30 2.29
CA VAL A 69 2.60 -14.04 3.69
C VAL A 69 4.11 -13.88 3.75
N LEU A 70 4.58 -12.71 4.19
CA LEU A 70 6.01 -12.45 4.41
C LEU A 70 6.49 -13.29 5.60
N SER A 71 7.59 -14.02 5.38
CA SER A 71 8.24 -14.85 6.37
C SER A 71 9.41 -14.12 7.03
N PHE A 72 10.28 -13.51 6.21
CA PHE A 72 11.49 -12.82 6.66
C PHE A 72 11.83 -11.64 5.75
N VAL A 73 12.36 -10.57 6.34
CA VAL A 73 13.07 -9.47 5.67
C VAL A 73 14.35 -9.28 6.47
N MET A 74 15.47 -9.74 5.93
CA MET A 74 16.73 -9.76 6.66
C MET A 74 17.89 -9.24 5.81
N PRO A 75 18.88 -8.59 6.41
CA PRO A 75 20.09 -8.16 5.71
C PRO A 75 20.89 -9.37 5.24
N MET A 76 21.31 -9.34 3.99
CA MET A 76 22.17 -10.36 3.38
C MET A 76 23.00 -9.70 2.28
N LEU A 77 24.32 -9.71 2.40
CA LEU A 77 25.25 -9.10 1.42
C LEU A 77 25.06 -7.58 1.22
N GLY A 78 24.69 -6.85 2.28
CA GLY A 78 24.47 -5.39 2.24
C GLY A 78 23.20 -4.97 1.51
N VAL A 79 22.28 -5.90 1.30
CA VAL A 79 20.94 -5.70 0.73
C VAL A 79 19.92 -6.46 1.57
N LEU A 80 18.62 -6.32 1.28
CA LEU A 80 17.58 -7.09 1.97
C LEU A 80 17.16 -8.35 1.20
N HIS A 81 17.21 -9.50 1.88
CA HIS A 81 16.61 -10.74 1.44
C HIS A 81 15.18 -10.83 1.96
N VAL A 82 14.23 -10.81 1.03
CA VAL A 82 12.79 -10.85 1.30
C VAL A 82 12.28 -12.25 0.98
N GLU A 83 11.73 -12.95 1.98
CA GLU A 83 11.18 -14.29 1.85
C GLU A 83 9.69 -14.34 2.20
N TRP A 84 8.94 -15.21 1.54
CA TRP A 84 7.51 -15.41 1.75
C TRP A 84 7.11 -16.89 1.65
N VAL A 85 5.94 -17.21 2.20
CA VAL A 85 5.32 -18.53 2.07
C VAL A 85 5.01 -18.82 0.59
N PRO A 86 5.33 -20.00 0.04
CA PRO A 86 5.04 -20.33 -1.35
C PRO A 86 3.58 -20.09 -1.75
N GLN A 87 3.36 -19.56 -2.96
CA GLN A 87 2.04 -19.27 -3.52
C GLN A 87 1.92 -19.86 -4.94
N PRO A 88 1.72 -21.18 -5.07
CA PRO A 88 1.70 -21.87 -6.37
C PRO A 88 0.55 -21.45 -7.29
N GLU A 89 -0.48 -20.80 -6.75
CA GLU A 89 -1.62 -20.27 -7.50
C GLU A 89 -1.31 -18.96 -8.22
N CYS A 90 -0.22 -18.26 -7.85
CA CYS A 90 0.12 -16.96 -8.42
C CYS A 90 0.86 -17.11 -9.75
N ASP A 91 0.53 -16.25 -10.71
CA ASP A 91 1.35 -16.07 -11.91
C ASP A 91 2.56 -15.19 -11.58
N GLN A 92 2.34 -14.15 -10.77
CA GLN A 92 3.34 -13.19 -10.34
C GLN A 92 3.15 -12.80 -8.87
N ILE A 93 4.27 -12.50 -8.21
CA ILE A 93 4.30 -11.81 -6.92
C ILE A 93 4.86 -10.42 -7.16
N GLU A 94 4.13 -9.41 -6.72
CA GLU A 94 4.55 -8.02 -6.74
C GLU A 94 4.85 -7.58 -5.31
N ALA A 95 6.05 -7.07 -5.08
CA ALA A 95 6.46 -6.50 -3.81
C ALA A 95 6.49 -4.97 -3.91
N GLU A 96 5.81 -4.33 -2.97
CA GLU A 96 5.94 -2.90 -2.75
C GLU A 96 6.83 -2.66 -1.53
N ARG A 97 7.68 -1.64 -1.64
CA ARG A 97 8.58 -1.19 -0.60
C ARG A 97 8.28 0.28 -0.30
N LYS A 98 8.31 0.65 0.97
CA LYS A 98 8.39 2.04 1.43
C LYS A 98 9.66 2.25 2.22
N ASP A 99 10.06 3.50 2.36
CA ASP A 99 11.16 3.95 3.20
C ASP A 99 10.71 5.19 4.01
N PRO A 100 11.54 5.77 4.90
CA PRO A 100 11.13 6.93 5.71
C PRO A 100 10.77 8.18 4.91
N THR A 101 11.15 8.25 3.63
CA THR A 101 10.98 9.41 2.74
C THR A 101 10.00 9.17 1.60
N HIS A 102 9.68 7.92 1.26
CA HIS A 102 8.78 7.55 0.17
C HIS A 102 7.70 6.57 0.62
N ASP A 103 6.47 6.80 0.15
CA ASP A 103 5.35 5.86 0.28
C ASP A 103 5.59 4.56 -0.49
N TYR A 104 4.74 3.55 -0.25
CA TYR A 104 4.79 2.27 -0.95
C TYR A 104 4.80 2.45 -2.47
N ALA A 105 5.87 1.94 -3.10
CA ALA A 105 6.00 1.82 -4.55
C ALA A 105 6.45 0.40 -4.91
N VAL A 106 6.15 -0.05 -6.12
CA VAL A 106 6.62 -1.35 -6.61
C VAL A 106 8.14 -1.35 -6.65
N ALA A 107 8.75 -2.23 -5.85
CA ALA A 107 10.20 -2.44 -5.83
C ALA A 107 10.59 -3.54 -6.82
N PHE A 108 9.84 -4.65 -6.83
CA PHE A 108 10.11 -5.74 -7.75
C PHE A 108 8.88 -6.58 -8.06
N THR A 109 8.94 -7.30 -9.17
CA THR A 109 7.96 -8.31 -9.56
C THR A 109 8.68 -9.57 -9.97
N VAL A 110 8.25 -10.71 -9.44
CA VAL A 110 8.82 -12.03 -9.73
C VAL A 110 7.74 -13.01 -10.16
N ALA A 111 8.15 -14.13 -10.79
CA ALA A 111 7.24 -15.23 -11.08
C ALA A 111 6.67 -15.83 -9.78
N GLY A 112 5.40 -16.26 -9.80
CA GLY A 112 4.71 -16.81 -8.63
C GLY A 112 5.33 -18.07 -8.04
N SER A 113 6.14 -18.78 -8.82
CA SER A 113 6.94 -19.92 -8.36
C SER A 113 8.11 -19.55 -7.43
N LYS A 114 8.45 -18.26 -7.32
CA LYS A 114 9.48 -17.77 -6.40
C LYS A 114 8.90 -17.64 -4.99
N LYS A 115 9.78 -17.82 -4.00
CA LYS A 115 9.50 -17.68 -2.57
C LYS A 115 10.42 -16.69 -1.85
N ALA A 116 11.36 -16.11 -2.60
CA ALA A 116 12.37 -15.23 -2.08
C ALA A 116 12.94 -14.33 -3.18
N TYR A 117 13.43 -13.15 -2.80
CA TYR A 117 14.11 -12.21 -3.67
C TYR A 117 15.15 -11.38 -2.89
N MET A 118 16.31 -11.14 -3.51
CA MET A 118 17.31 -10.19 -3.00
C MET A 118 17.06 -8.82 -3.62
N ASP A 119 16.61 -7.86 -2.82
CA ASP A 119 16.33 -6.51 -3.25
C ASP A 119 17.61 -5.67 -3.29
N SER A 120 18.26 -5.64 -4.45
CA SER A 120 19.53 -4.95 -4.65
C SER A 120 19.46 -3.42 -4.55
N GLU A 121 18.26 -2.84 -4.44
CA GLU A 121 18.08 -1.39 -4.31
C GLU A 121 17.89 -0.95 -2.85
N ALA A 122 17.67 -1.87 -1.91
CA ALA A 122 17.59 -1.58 -0.48
C ALA A 122 19.00 -1.67 0.14
N THR A 123 19.80 -0.62 -0.04
CA THR A 123 21.24 -0.61 0.36
C THR A 123 21.60 0.44 1.42
N GLU A 124 20.73 1.41 1.66
CA GLU A 124 21.03 2.51 2.59
C GLU A 124 20.69 2.10 4.03
N ASP A 125 21.40 2.70 5.00
CA ASP A 125 21.16 2.50 6.44
C ASP A 125 19.85 3.17 6.87
N MET A 126 18.74 2.51 6.55
CA MET A 126 17.39 2.92 6.90
C MET A 126 16.43 1.73 6.91
N GLU A 127 15.30 1.91 7.58
CA GLU A 127 14.26 0.90 7.63
C GLU A 127 13.44 0.88 6.34
N TYR A 128 13.46 -0.26 5.65
CA TYR A 128 12.59 -0.53 4.50
C TYR A 128 11.46 -1.47 4.92
N THR A 129 10.22 -1.09 4.64
CA THR A 129 9.05 -1.95 4.91
C THR A 129 8.49 -2.51 3.62
N TYR A 130 8.23 -3.81 3.61
CA TYR A 130 7.67 -4.53 2.47
C TYR A 130 6.23 -4.96 2.70
N ARG A 131 5.48 -5.01 1.61
CA ARG A 131 4.21 -5.75 1.49
C ARG A 131 4.10 -6.37 0.11
N LEU A 132 3.51 -7.55 0.01
CA LEU A 132 3.42 -8.33 -1.21
C LEU A 132 1.96 -8.50 -1.62
N ARG A 133 1.72 -8.67 -2.92
CA ARG A 133 0.44 -9.14 -3.45
C ARG A 133 0.65 -10.13 -4.58
N CYS A 134 -0.27 -11.09 -4.66
CA CYS A 134 -0.35 -12.09 -5.70
C CYS A 134 -1.12 -11.53 -6.90
N LYS A 135 -0.72 -11.91 -8.10
CA LYS A 135 -1.46 -11.63 -9.34
C LYS A 135 -1.74 -12.93 -10.09
N VAL A 136 -2.99 -13.09 -10.53
CA VAL A 136 -3.45 -14.17 -11.41
C VAL A 136 -4.23 -13.55 -12.56
N GLY A 137 -3.69 -13.63 -13.78
CA GLY A 137 -4.20 -12.87 -14.92
C GLY A 137 -4.18 -11.36 -14.65
N GLU A 138 -5.36 -10.72 -14.63
CA GLU A 138 -5.52 -9.29 -14.32
C GLU A 138 -5.99 -9.03 -12.88
N VAL A 139 -6.22 -10.09 -12.09
CA VAL A 139 -6.76 -9.99 -10.74
C VAL A 139 -5.62 -10.01 -9.72
N TYR A 140 -5.67 -9.07 -8.78
CA TYR A 140 -4.74 -8.98 -7.65
C TYR A 140 -5.38 -9.47 -6.36
N SER A 141 -4.59 -10.08 -5.48
CA SER A 141 -4.98 -10.32 -4.10
C SER A 141 -5.00 -9.03 -3.28
N GLY A 142 -5.47 -9.11 -2.04
CA GLY A 142 -5.09 -8.14 -1.01
C GLY A 142 -3.58 -8.17 -0.73
N TYR A 143 -3.10 -7.20 0.05
CA TYR A 143 -1.71 -7.19 0.50
C TYR A 143 -1.46 -8.19 1.62
N SER A 144 -0.22 -8.66 1.72
CA SER A 144 0.31 -9.46 2.83
C SER A 144 0.34 -8.67 4.14
N ASN A 145 0.81 -9.32 5.21
CA ASN A 145 1.39 -8.61 6.35
C ASN A 145 2.55 -7.71 5.90
N GLU A 146 2.86 -6.70 6.72
CA GLU A 146 4.05 -5.86 6.54
C GLU A 146 5.22 -6.44 7.34
N MET A 147 6.43 -6.30 6.81
CA MET A 147 7.67 -6.62 7.54
C MET A 147 8.77 -5.65 7.14
N SER A 148 9.56 -5.22 8.11
CA SER A 148 10.65 -4.27 7.92
C SER A 148 12.02 -4.90 8.11
N GLY A 149 13.03 -4.31 7.49
CA GLY A 149 14.43 -4.58 7.79
C GLY A 149 15.32 -3.42 7.36
N ASN A 150 16.52 -3.35 7.92
CA ASN A 150 17.57 -2.42 7.51
C ASN A 150 18.76 -3.24 6.98
N PRO A 151 19.26 -2.97 5.76
CA PRO A 151 20.35 -3.72 5.14
C PRO A 151 21.69 -3.64 5.91
N THR A 152 21.87 -2.66 6.80
CA THR A 152 23.09 -2.48 7.61
C THR A 152 22.93 -2.93 9.06
N ASP A 153 21.76 -3.40 9.45
CA ASP A 153 21.57 -4.05 10.75
C ASP A 153 22.23 -5.43 10.68
N GLU A 154 23.53 -5.51 10.93
CA GLU A 154 24.20 -6.81 11.12
C GLU A 154 23.38 -7.56 12.19
N GLU A 155 22.77 -8.70 11.82
CA GLU A 155 22.01 -9.55 12.74
C GLU A 155 22.92 -9.76 13.94
N SER A 156 22.60 -9.09 15.04
CA SER A 156 23.58 -8.82 16.08
C SER A 156 23.93 -10.15 16.72
N GLU A 157 25.03 -10.77 16.26
CA GLU A 157 25.47 -12.06 16.76
C GLU A 157 25.76 -11.89 18.26
N PRO A 158 25.14 -12.71 19.14
CA PRO A 158 25.31 -12.60 20.58
C PRO A 158 26.70 -13.05 21.06
#